data_AF-A0A528FT37-F1
#
_entry.id   AF-A0A528FT37-F1
#
_cell.length_a   1.000
_cell.length_b   1.000
_cell.length_c   1.000
_cell.angle_alpha   90.00
_cell.angle_beta   90.00
_cell.angle_gamma   90.00
#
_symmetry.space_group_name_H-M   'P 1'
#
loop_
_entity.id
_entity.type
_entity.pdbx_description
1 polymer ?
#
loop_
_entity_poly.entity_id
_entity_poly.type
_entity_poly.pdbx_seq_one_letter_code
_entity_poly.pdbx_strand_id
1 'polypeptide(L)' 'MLARPDAYRCIECGLPYRAAGFWHHRGKIEDGAAYWSDRGILCSPKCSLAHHRKREAEGTLPQAPAPDLFQIQPFSPR' A
#
# COMPACT_ATOMS: atom_id res chain seq x y z
N MET A 1 10.98 -7.49 11.89
CA MET A 1 10.12 -7.38 10.68
C MET A 1 8.96 -8.35 10.87
N LEU A 2 7.70 -7.88 10.90
CA LEU A 2 6.55 -8.80 10.91
C LEU A 2 6.69 -9.78 9.75
N ALA A 3 6.55 -11.07 10.05
CA ALA A 3 6.68 -12.16 9.10
C ALA A 3 5.92 -11.80 7.81
N ARG A 4 6.65 -11.61 6.71
CA ARG A 4 6.03 -11.33 5.41
C ARG A 4 5.56 -12.66 4.84
N PRO A 5 4.26 -12.96 4.81
CA PRO A 5 3.80 -14.13 4.09
C PRO A 5 4.31 -14.05 2.64
N ASP A 6 5.01 -15.09 2.19
CA ASP A 6 5.52 -15.25 0.83
C ASP A 6 4.38 -15.22 -0.24
N ALA A 7 3.14 -15.23 0.23
CA ALA A 7 1.91 -15.17 -0.55
C ALA A 7 1.50 -13.77 -1.01
N TYR A 8 2.25 -12.70 -0.70
CA TYR A 8 1.86 -11.38 -1.18
C TYR A 8 1.89 -11.30 -2.71
N ARG A 9 0.78 -10.80 -3.26
CA ARG A 9 0.57 -10.58 -4.69
C ARG A 9 0.11 -9.16 -4.90
N CYS A 10 0.40 -8.60 -6.08
CA CYS A 10 -0.16 -7.32 -6.46
C CYS A 10 -1.68 -7.40 -6.47
N ILE A 11 -2.34 -6.47 -5.78
CA ILE A 11 -3.81 -6.46 -5.67
C ILE A 11 -4.52 -6.10 -6.98
N GLU A 12 -3.80 -5.51 -7.95
CA GLU A 12 -4.36 -5.13 -9.25
C GLU A 12 -4.16 -6.21 -10.32
N CYS A 13 -2.96 -6.79 -10.43
CA CYS A 13 -2.63 -7.73 -11.52
C CYS A 13 -2.29 -9.14 -11.03
N GLY A 14 -2.23 -9.38 -9.72
CA GLY A 14 -1.91 -10.70 -9.15
C GLY A 14 -0.45 -11.12 -9.23
N LEU A 15 0.45 -10.25 -9.72
CA LEU A 15 1.88 -10.55 -9.85
C LEU A 15 2.48 -10.91 -8.48
N PRO A 16 3.16 -12.06 -8.34
CA PRO A 16 3.80 -12.45 -7.09
C PRO A 16 4.87 -11.46 -6.65
N TYR A 17 4.98 -11.22 -5.34
CA TYR A 17 5.92 -10.27 -4.75
C TYR A 17 7.38 -10.47 -5.21
N ARG A 18 7.82 -11.73 -5.31
CA ARG A 18 9.20 -12.07 -5.70
C ARG A 18 9.41 -12.25 -7.20
N ALA A 19 8.38 -12.01 -8.02
CA ALA A 19 8.47 -12.20 -9.46
C ALA A 19 9.33 -11.11 -10.11
N ALA A 20 9.96 -11.45 -11.22
CA ALA A 20 10.62 -10.48 -12.07
C ALA A 20 9.61 -9.39 -12.49
N GLY A 21 10.05 -8.13 -12.45
CA GLY A 21 9.19 -6.98 -12.73
C GLY A 21 8.38 -6.47 -11.54
N PHE A 22 8.50 -7.06 -10.34
CA PHE A 22 7.98 -6.47 -9.11
C PHE A 22 8.95 -5.42 -8.56
N TRP A 23 8.48 -4.20 -8.39
CA TRP A 23 9.29 -3.05 -7.96
C TRP A 23 9.44 -3.06 -6.45
N HIS A 24 10.69 -3.03 -6.02
CA HIS A 24 11.05 -3.01 -4.61
C HIS A 24 11.64 -1.66 -4.22
N HIS A 25 11.43 -1.23 -2.98
CA HIS A 25 12.01 0.01 -2.48
C HIS A 25 13.54 -0.05 -2.61
N ARG A 26 14.16 0.98 -3.19
CA ARG A 26 15.59 0.99 -3.55
C ARG A 26 16.07 -0.22 -4.38
N GLY A 27 15.16 -0.91 -5.07
CA GLY A 27 15.45 -2.12 -5.83
C GLY A 27 15.80 -3.35 -4.98
N LYS A 28 15.63 -3.30 -3.66
CA LYS A 28 16.00 -4.39 -2.74
C LYS A 28 14.78 -5.09 -2.19
N ILE A 29 14.70 -6.41 -2.37
CA ILE A 29 13.58 -7.23 -1.90
C ILE A 29 13.36 -7.15 -0.37
N GLU A 30 14.44 -6.90 0.36
CA GLU A 30 14.49 -6.74 1.82
C GLU A 30 13.82 -5.44 2.27
N ASP A 31 13.90 -4.39 1.45
CA ASP A 31 13.32 -3.08 1.75
C ASP A 31 11.80 -3.04 1.51
N GLY A 32 11.27 -3.99 0.75
CA GLY A 32 9.84 -4.15 0.56
C GLY A 32 9.30 -3.79 -0.81
N ALA A 33 7.97 -3.85 -0.96
CA ALA A 33 7.32 -3.33 -2.15
C ALA A 33 7.54 -1.82 -2.23
N ALA A 34 7.89 -1.30 -3.40
CA ALA A 34 8.03 0.13 -3.61
C ALA A 34 6.68 0.87 -3.52
N TYR A 35 5.59 0.18 -3.85
CA TYR A 35 4.23 0.73 -3.89
C TYR A 35 3.28 -0.09 -3.02
N TRP A 36 2.48 0.60 -2.22
CA TRP A 36 1.50 0.02 -1.32
C TRP A 36 0.27 0.93 -1.20
N SER A 37 -0.85 0.35 -0.80
CA SER A 37 -2.08 1.03 -0.40
C SER A 37 -2.64 0.40 0.88
N ASP A 38 -3.68 1.00 1.44
CA ASP A 38 -4.44 0.44 2.57
C ASP A 38 -4.99 -0.97 2.29
N ARG A 39 -5.13 -1.35 1.01
CA ARG A 39 -5.67 -2.63 0.57
C ARG A 39 -4.62 -3.69 0.24
N GLY A 40 -3.35 -3.32 0.18
CA GLY A 40 -2.26 -4.26 -0.11
C GLY A 40 -1.14 -3.66 -0.95
N ILE A 41 -0.36 -4.52 -1.59
CA ILE A 41 0.85 -4.11 -2.32
C ILE A 41 0.64 -4.03 -3.84
N LEU A 42 1.48 -3.24 -4.49
CA LEU A 42 1.41 -2.95 -5.92
C LEU A 42 2.78 -3.20 -6.56
N CYS A 43 2.81 -3.89 -7.70
CA CYS A 43 4.07 -4.31 -8.31
C CYS A 43 4.81 -3.22 -9.07
N SER A 44 4.16 -2.10 -9.42
CA SER A 44 4.72 -1.09 -10.34
C SER A 44 3.96 0.24 -10.26
N PRO A 45 4.55 1.36 -10.75
CA PRO A 45 3.85 2.65 -10.85
C PRO A 45 2.57 2.54 -11.68
N LYS A 46 2.59 1.71 -12.74
CA LYS A 46 1.41 1.45 -13.58
C LYS A 46 0.25 0.87 -12.78
N CYS A 47 0.50 -0.12 -11.94
CA CYS A 47 -0.53 -0.70 -11.08
C CYS A 47 -0.99 0.27 -9.99
N SER A 48 -0.10 1.12 -9.48
CA SER A 48 -0.48 2.17 -8.53
C SER A 48 -1.46 3.19 -9.12
N LEU A 49 -1.21 3.67 -10.34
CA LEU A 49 -2.13 4.57 -11.02
C LEU A 49 -3.45 3.88 -11.41
N ALA A 50 -3.39 2.61 -11.86
CA ALA A 50 -4.58 1.83 -12.15
C ALA A 50 -5.46 1.64 -10.90
N HIS A 51 -4.83 1.33 -9.76
CA HIS A 51 -5.51 1.25 -8.47
C HIS A 51 -6.20 2.57 -8.15
N HIS A 52 -5.47 3.69 -8.16
CA HIS A 52 -6.05 5.01 -7.86
C HIS A 52 -7.29 5.33 -8.71
N ARG A 53 -7.21 5.13 -10.03
CA ARG A 53 -8.33 5.36 -10.96
C ARG A 53 -9.53 4.45 -10.66
N LYS A 54 -9.28 3.19 -10.29
CA LYS A 54 -10.34 2.27 -9.88
C LYS A 54 -11.05 2.76 -8.62
N ARG A 55 -10.30 3.24 -7.62
CA ARG A 55 -10.86 3.78 -6.37
C ARG A 55 -11.65 5.06 -6.61
N GLU A 56 -11.18 5.90 -7.53
CA GLU A 56 -11.88 7.11 -7.99
C GLU A 56 -13.24 6.75 -8.61
N ALA A 57 -13.26 5.80 -9.55
CA ALA A 57 -14.50 5.31 -10.16
C ALA A 57 -15.45 4.64 -9.15
N GLU A 58 -14.91 3.94 -8.15
CA GLU A 58 -15.68 3.36 -7.05
C GLU A 58 -16.19 4.42 -6.05
N GLY A 59 -15.71 5.67 -6.11
CA GLY A 59 -16.08 6.74 -5.17
C GLY A 59 -15.52 6.53 -3.77
N THR A 60 -14.42 5.79 -3.64
CA THR A 60 -13.87 5.31 -2.36
C THR A 60 -12.50 5.90 -2.03
N LEU A 61 -12.05 6.88 -2.81
CA LEU A 61 -10.89 7.68 -2.44
C LEU A 61 -11.21 8.54 -1.22
N PRO A 62 -10.24 8.75 -0.29
CA PRO A 62 -10.42 9.70 0.79
C PRO A 62 -10.67 11.11 0.24
N GLN A 63 -11.78 11.73 0.64
CA GLN A 63 -12.10 13.12 0.28
C GLN A 63 -11.41 14.14 1.19
N ALA A 64 -10.88 13.71 2.33
CA ALA A 64 -10.18 14.53 3.30
C ALA A 64 -8.86 13.86 3.71
N PRO A 65 -7.84 14.63 4.11
CA PRO A 65 -6.63 14.07 4.70
C PRO A 65 -6.97 13.25 5.95
N ALA A 66 -6.07 12.32 6.29
CA ALA A 66 -6.19 11.60 7.56
C ALA A 66 -6.23 12.60 8.72
N PRO A 67 -7.09 12.38 9.73
CA PRO A 67 -7.21 13.28 10.87
C PRO A 67 -5.90 13.34 11.66
N ASP A 68 -5.56 14.52 12.18
CA ASP A 68 -4.33 14.75 12.94
C ASP A 68 -4.40 14.06 14.30
N LEU A 69 -3.61 12.99 14.47
CA LEU A 69 -3.55 12.20 15.71
C LEU A 69 -3.12 13.03 16.94
N PHE A 70 -2.41 14.14 16.76
CA PHE A 70 -1.98 15.01 17.85
C PHE A 70 -3.08 15.96 18.34
N GLN A 71 -4.17 16.12 17.59
CA GLN A 71 -5.32 16.93 17.99
C GLN A 71 -6.42 16.11 18.71
N ILE A 72 -6.36 14.77 18.66
CA ILE A 72 -7.46 13.88 19.10
C ILE A 72 -7.26 13.34 20.53
N GLN A 73 -6.14 13.61 21.20
CA GLN A 73 -5.89 13.11 22.57
C GLN A 73 -6.03 14.19 23.64
N PRO A 74 -7.11 14.21 24.44
CA PRO A 74 -6.95 14.36 25.86
C PRO A 74 -6.39 13.03 26.39
N PHE A 75 -5.08 12.98 26.64
CA PHE A 75 -4.48 11.93 27.46
C PHE A 75 -5.29 11.80 28.76
N SER A 76 -6.00 10.69 28.96
CA SER A 76 -6.53 10.33 30.28
C SER A 76 -5.69 9.19 30.82
N PRO A 77 -4.72 9.46 31.71
CA PRO A 77 -4.08 8.39 32.46
C PRO A 77 -5.09 7.82 33.47
N ARG A 78 -5.30 6.51 33.44
CA ARG A 78 -5.80 5.74 34.59
C ARG A 78 -4.74 4.71 34.94
#